data_AF-A0A2H0RTU7-F1
#
_entry.id   AF-A0A2H0RTU7-F1
#
_cell.length_a   1.000
_cell.length_b   1.000
_cell.length_c   1.000
_cell.angle_alpha   90.00
_cell.angle_beta   90.00
_cell.angle_gamma   90.00
#
_symmetry.space_group_name_H-M   'P 1'
#
loop_
_entity.id
_entity.type
_entity.pdbx_description
1 polymer ?
#
loop_
_entity_poly.entity_id
_entity_poly.type
_entity_poly.pdbx_seq_one_letter_code
_entity_poly.pdbx_strand_id
1 'polypeptide(L)'
;MVYKDKVYHADTREGQDLLESVLKRGELPLSTLAAAGIIPGDKADDLIQDAISIASECLQPGAIWDDEAYKAAMLWAPDQWRESMRYSDFARHFVHGGIVQLSKLKKDMPPELLKRMIDRSLNLVRVEDHVIDADTDEGIHLLEKALVDGKVSLARLIEADVFTRGEAVHMHQEAVTFAEKHLKRGVKWTEEEQKSVAPWIPEQWDAFADTPQFDAFIEDGFVDVQGLKTLMGAEDFNIMLGKVHTLVDVGFRVITASTEAGKKHLQDAAEHGKISLKSLVYAGVLTETDVQKRIEEAQKISQFCFREGAKWDSLSERDAMKWSTDEWNAAITGIKFAERFVKGGIVQKDRFMGIMSTKLFSRMVDRSSFLIHFENQILDIRTARGKELAETGLWNGEVPIHAGVEMGFIDREQAAKLYEEAKTIASRNFREGVQWDDKDREAAKKWSRDQWEKALQVVNFSELFTKHGVVDRDKAVVAMGPELFDAMVKHVGDFVSVGSTVYDASTKEGYNRLKEMRVL
;
A
#
# COMPACT_ATOMS: atom_id res chain seq x y z
N MET A 1 6.27 -21.04 1.70
CA MET A 1 6.55 -22.34 2.37
C MET A 1 5.23 -23.01 2.69
N VAL A 2 5.14 -24.33 2.56
CA VAL A 2 3.89 -25.13 2.65
C VAL A 2 3.31 -25.20 4.09
N TYR A 3 3.97 -24.58 5.08
CA TYR A 3 3.70 -24.81 6.50
C TYR A 3 3.23 -23.59 7.30
N LYS A 4 3.06 -22.41 6.67
CA LYS A 4 2.86 -21.15 7.39
C LYS A 4 1.62 -21.06 8.29
N ASP A 5 0.61 -21.92 8.11
CA ASP A 5 -0.68 -21.82 8.82
C ASP A 5 -1.10 -23.08 9.58
N LYS A 6 -0.15 -24.00 9.84
CA LYS A 6 -0.45 -25.27 10.52
C LYS A 6 0.53 -25.52 11.66
N VAL A 7 -0.01 -25.90 12.82
CA VAL A 7 0.78 -26.36 13.97
C VAL A 7 0.98 -27.87 13.84
N TYR A 8 2.23 -28.30 13.76
CA TYR A 8 2.61 -29.72 13.74
C TYR A 8 3.24 -30.10 15.07
N HIS A 9 2.76 -31.19 15.65
CA HIS A 9 3.30 -31.70 16.90
C HIS A 9 4.51 -32.59 16.61
N ALA A 10 5.70 -32.15 17.00
CA ALA A 10 6.96 -32.83 16.71
C ALA A 10 7.03 -34.27 17.27
N ASP A 11 6.33 -34.57 18.37
CA ASP A 11 6.30 -35.93 18.94
C ASP A 11 5.35 -36.90 18.23
N THR A 12 4.59 -36.44 17.24
CA THR A 12 3.72 -37.33 16.44
C THR A 12 4.49 -37.88 15.26
N ARG A 13 4.20 -39.12 14.86
CA ARG A 13 4.86 -39.76 13.70
C ARG A 13 4.71 -38.92 12.42
N GLU A 14 3.52 -38.39 12.17
CA GLU A 14 3.28 -37.50 11.02
C GLU A 14 4.12 -36.21 11.11
N GLY A 15 4.23 -35.61 12.30
CA GLY A 15 5.08 -34.45 12.54
C GLY A 15 6.57 -34.77 12.34
N GLN A 16 7.04 -35.92 12.83
CA GLN A 16 8.43 -36.37 12.65
C GLN A 16 8.75 -36.60 11.17
N ASP A 17 7.93 -37.40 10.47
CA ASP A 17 8.10 -37.69 9.04
C ASP A 17 8.15 -36.40 8.22
N LEU A 18 7.31 -35.41 8.58
CA LEU A 18 7.29 -34.11 7.94
C LEU A 18 8.56 -33.28 8.23
N LEU A 19 8.94 -33.18 9.50
CA LEU A 19 10.09 -32.36 9.93
C LEU A 19 11.42 -32.96 9.44
N GLU A 20 11.54 -34.29 9.36
CA GLU A 20 12.67 -34.96 8.71
C GLU A 20 12.75 -34.65 7.21
N SER A 21 11.59 -34.58 6.54
CA SER A 21 11.50 -34.18 5.13
C SER A 21 11.94 -32.73 4.93
N VAL A 22 11.54 -31.85 5.86
CA VAL A 22 11.92 -30.43 5.91
C VAL A 22 13.42 -30.25 6.17
N LEU A 23 14.00 -31.03 7.09
CA LEU A 23 15.45 -31.06 7.34
C LEU A 23 16.22 -31.38 6.06
N LYS A 24 15.82 -32.45 5.34
CA LYS A 24 16.47 -32.86 4.08
C LYS A 24 16.40 -31.80 2.98
N ARG A 25 15.39 -30.93 3.02
CA ARG A 25 15.22 -29.83 2.06
C ARG A 25 15.81 -28.50 2.57
N GLY A 26 16.27 -28.41 3.82
CA GLY A 26 16.75 -27.16 4.45
C GLY A 26 15.69 -26.07 4.55
N GLU A 27 14.43 -26.42 4.78
CA GLU A 27 13.33 -25.44 4.74
C GLU A 27 13.10 -24.69 6.06
N LEU A 28 13.60 -25.22 7.18
CA LEU A 28 13.53 -24.60 8.50
C LEU A 28 14.94 -24.44 9.09
N PRO A 29 15.15 -23.46 10.00
CA PRO A 29 16.40 -23.34 10.74
C PRO A 29 16.75 -24.65 11.47
N LEU A 30 18.02 -25.05 11.44
CA LEU A 30 18.54 -26.19 12.18
C LEU A 30 18.31 -26.02 13.68
N SER A 31 18.43 -24.80 14.21
CA SER A 31 18.10 -24.45 15.60
C SER A 31 16.66 -24.83 15.98
N THR A 32 15.70 -24.56 15.11
CA THR A 32 14.28 -24.96 15.28
C THR A 32 14.13 -26.47 15.27
N LEU A 33 14.81 -27.16 14.36
CA LEU A 33 14.76 -28.62 14.25
C LEU A 33 15.45 -29.32 15.43
N ALA A 34 16.50 -28.72 15.98
CA ALA A 34 17.18 -29.20 17.17
C ALA A 34 16.32 -29.01 18.42
N ALA A 35 15.67 -27.85 18.58
CA ALA A 35 14.70 -27.60 19.65
C ALA A 35 13.50 -28.56 19.60
N ALA A 36 13.10 -28.97 18.39
CA ALA A 36 12.05 -29.97 18.16
C ALA A 36 12.54 -31.43 18.32
N GLY A 37 13.82 -31.67 18.64
CA GLY A 37 14.38 -33.01 18.83
C GLY A 37 14.57 -33.84 17.54
N ILE A 38 14.49 -33.20 16.37
CA ILE A 38 14.59 -33.88 15.06
C ILE A 38 16.05 -34.13 14.67
N ILE A 39 16.94 -33.20 15.05
CA ILE A 39 18.39 -33.34 14.87
C ILE A 39 19.09 -33.07 16.21
N PRO A 40 20.12 -33.84 16.58
CA PRO A 40 21.00 -33.49 17.69
C PRO A 40 21.65 -32.12 17.51
N GLY A 41 21.81 -31.35 18.59
CA GLY A 41 22.38 -30.00 18.53
C GLY A 41 23.83 -29.96 18.01
N ASP A 42 24.66 -30.92 18.44
CA ASP A 42 26.04 -31.09 17.95
C ASP A 42 26.10 -31.30 16.44
N LYS A 43 25.18 -32.10 15.88
CA LYS A 43 25.08 -32.28 14.43
C LYS A 43 24.59 -31.03 13.69
N ALA A 44 23.73 -30.24 14.32
CA ALA A 44 23.31 -28.96 13.74
C ALA A 44 24.50 -27.99 13.65
N ASP A 45 25.32 -27.94 14.71
CA ASP A 45 26.53 -27.11 14.74
C ASP A 45 27.55 -27.55 13.68
N ASP A 46 27.80 -28.87 13.54
CA ASP A 46 28.69 -29.41 12.51
C ASP A 46 28.24 -28.99 11.10
N LEU A 47 26.94 -29.09 10.80
CA LEU A 47 26.38 -28.68 9.50
C LEU A 47 26.55 -27.17 9.25
N ILE A 48 26.50 -26.33 10.30
CA ILE A 48 26.77 -24.90 10.18
C ILE A 48 28.26 -24.66 9.89
N GLN A 49 29.16 -25.36 10.57
CA GLN A 49 30.61 -25.25 10.33
C GLN A 49 31.01 -25.69 8.92
N ASP A 50 30.40 -26.76 8.42
CA ASP A 50 30.60 -27.21 7.04
C ASP A 50 30.14 -26.14 6.04
N ALA A 51 28.98 -25.52 6.28
CA ALA A 51 28.46 -24.45 5.44
C ALA A 51 29.36 -23.20 5.46
N ILE A 52 29.87 -22.82 6.64
CA ILE A 52 30.84 -21.73 6.78
C ILE A 52 32.09 -22.03 5.95
N SER A 53 32.64 -23.24 6.06
CA SER A 53 33.86 -23.63 5.35
C SER A 53 33.69 -23.54 3.83
N ILE A 54 32.59 -24.08 3.29
CA ILE A 54 32.27 -24.01 1.86
C ILE A 54 32.08 -22.54 1.42
N ALA A 55 31.36 -21.74 2.20
CA ALA A 55 31.10 -20.35 1.86
C ALA A 55 32.37 -19.49 1.90
N SER A 56 33.30 -19.73 2.83
CA SER A 56 34.58 -19.01 2.86
C SER A 56 35.37 -19.15 1.55
N GLU A 57 35.21 -20.27 0.84
CA GLU A 57 35.82 -20.50 -0.47
C GLU A 57 34.95 -19.97 -1.63
N CYS A 58 33.64 -20.21 -1.59
CA CYS A 58 32.73 -19.95 -2.71
C CYS A 58 32.07 -18.56 -2.71
N LEU A 59 31.97 -17.88 -1.57
CA LEU A 59 31.50 -16.49 -1.45
C LEU A 59 32.68 -15.51 -1.49
N GLN A 60 33.53 -15.66 -2.51
CA GLN A 60 34.65 -14.78 -2.80
C GLN A 60 34.54 -14.25 -4.24
N PRO A 61 35.02 -13.03 -4.53
CA PRO A 61 34.98 -12.50 -5.90
C PRO A 61 35.69 -13.42 -6.89
N GLY A 62 34.98 -13.85 -7.93
CA GLY A 62 35.51 -14.75 -8.97
C GLY A 62 35.66 -16.22 -8.55
N ALA A 63 35.18 -16.62 -7.37
CA ALA A 63 35.11 -18.02 -6.99
C ALA A 63 34.08 -18.78 -7.84
N ILE A 64 34.31 -20.08 -8.03
CA ILE A 64 33.42 -20.96 -8.79
C ILE A 64 32.72 -21.87 -7.80
N TRP A 65 31.38 -21.96 -7.92
CA TRP A 65 30.59 -22.99 -7.26
C TRP A 65 30.73 -24.28 -8.03
N ASP A 66 31.52 -25.23 -7.51
CA ASP A 66 31.57 -26.57 -8.09
C ASP A 66 30.26 -27.35 -7.83
N ASP A 67 30.13 -28.52 -8.47
CA ASP A 67 28.92 -29.33 -8.41
C ASP A 67 28.57 -29.80 -6.99
N GLU A 68 29.55 -29.96 -6.10
CA GLU A 68 29.36 -30.46 -4.74
C GLU A 68 28.92 -29.31 -3.83
N ALA A 69 29.66 -28.20 -3.84
CA ALA A 69 29.32 -26.99 -3.11
C ALA A 69 27.94 -26.44 -3.52
N TYR A 70 27.64 -26.44 -4.83
CA TYR A 70 26.33 -26.04 -5.34
C TYR A 70 25.20 -26.93 -4.79
N LYS A 71 25.36 -28.25 -4.86
CA LYS A 71 24.33 -29.19 -4.38
C LYS A 71 24.12 -29.08 -2.87
N ALA A 72 25.20 -28.90 -2.11
CA ALA A 72 25.13 -28.68 -0.67
C ALA A 72 24.38 -27.39 -0.34
N ALA A 73 24.79 -26.26 -0.94
CA ALA A 73 24.19 -24.95 -0.66
C ALA A 73 22.72 -24.84 -1.07
N MET A 74 22.30 -25.57 -2.11
CA MET A 74 20.88 -25.66 -2.49
C MET A 74 19.99 -26.28 -1.41
N LEU A 75 20.59 -27.05 -0.48
CA LEU A 75 19.92 -27.70 0.64
C LEU A 75 20.21 -27.05 1.99
N TRP A 76 21.04 -26.00 2.05
CA TRP A 76 21.28 -25.29 3.30
C TRP A 76 20.01 -24.70 3.91
N ALA A 77 19.93 -24.83 5.22
CA ALA A 77 18.92 -24.23 6.08
C ALA A 77 19.11 -22.70 6.21
N PRO A 78 18.09 -21.96 6.66
CA PRO A 78 18.17 -20.51 6.84
C PRO A 78 19.31 -20.02 7.75
N ASP A 79 19.59 -20.72 8.84
CA ASP A 79 20.69 -20.39 9.76
C ASP A 79 22.06 -20.77 9.20
N GLN A 80 22.18 -21.88 8.45
CA GLN A 80 23.40 -22.17 7.69
C GLN A 80 23.72 -21.05 6.69
N TRP A 81 22.73 -20.54 5.96
CA TRP A 81 22.92 -19.42 5.03
C TRP A 81 23.39 -18.15 5.75
N ARG A 82 22.77 -17.82 6.88
CA ARG A 82 23.15 -16.64 7.66
C ARG A 82 24.57 -16.74 8.21
N GLU A 83 24.87 -17.80 8.95
CA GLU A 83 26.17 -17.95 9.60
C GLU A 83 27.29 -18.07 8.56
N SER A 84 27.04 -18.78 7.45
CA SER A 84 28.02 -18.88 6.37
C SER A 84 28.39 -17.51 5.78
N MET A 85 27.42 -16.63 5.51
CA MET A 85 27.71 -15.26 5.05
C MET A 85 28.41 -14.41 6.10
N ARG A 86 27.97 -14.50 7.37
CA ARG A 86 28.55 -13.76 8.48
C ARG A 86 30.04 -14.06 8.65
N TYR A 87 30.45 -15.31 8.40
CA TYR A 87 31.84 -15.75 8.59
C TYR A 87 32.65 -15.89 7.29
N SER A 88 32.07 -15.64 6.10
CA SER A 88 32.75 -15.75 4.81
C SER A 88 33.24 -14.42 4.21
N ASP A 89 33.38 -13.35 5.01
CA ASP A 89 33.67 -11.99 4.53
C ASP A 89 32.64 -11.46 3.48
N PHE A 90 31.43 -12.03 3.44
CA PHE A 90 30.41 -11.71 2.42
C PHE A 90 30.12 -10.21 2.33
N ALA A 91 29.88 -9.56 3.47
CA ALA A 91 29.56 -8.14 3.54
C ALA A 91 30.67 -7.27 2.93
N ARG A 92 31.94 -7.63 3.19
CA ARG A 92 33.11 -6.92 2.67
C ARG A 92 33.18 -6.93 1.14
N HIS A 93 32.77 -8.03 0.51
CA HIS A 93 32.89 -8.22 -0.93
C HIS A 93 31.65 -7.80 -1.70
N PHE A 94 30.48 -8.06 -1.14
CA PHE A 94 29.21 -8.00 -1.84
C PHE A 94 28.21 -7.02 -1.25
N VAL A 95 28.50 -6.33 -0.14
CA VAL A 95 27.60 -5.33 0.44
C VAL A 95 28.24 -3.94 0.35
N HIS A 96 27.42 -2.93 0.05
CA HIS A 96 27.83 -1.53 0.06
C HIS A 96 26.70 -0.66 0.60
N GLY A 97 26.98 0.10 1.67
CA GLY A 97 25.97 0.90 2.36
C GLY A 97 24.77 0.08 2.84
N GLY A 98 25.02 -1.15 3.33
CA GLY A 98 23.98 -2.09 3.74
C GLY A 98 23.25 -2.83 2.61
N ILE A 99 23.49 -2.49 1.33
CA ILE A 99 22.79 -3.08 0.19
C ILE A 99 23.68 -4.11 -0.52
N VAL A 100 23.13 -5.31 -0.73
CA VAL A 100 23.76 -6.39 -1.49
C VAL A 100 23.89 -6.02 -2.97
N GLN A 101 25.10 -6.10 -3.49
CA GLN A 101 25.49 -5.80 -4.86
C GLN A 101 25.18 -7.00 -5.77
N LEU A 102 23.89 -7.20 -6.08
CA LEU A 102 23.40 -8.32 -6.90
C LEU A 102 24.11 -8.44 -8.25
N SER A 103 24.57 -7.34 -8.85
CA SER A 103 25.30 -7.35 -10.13
C SER A 103 26.68 -8.02 -10.03
N LYS A 104 27.33 -7.98 -8.86
CA LYS A 104 28.56 -8.71 -8.59
C LYS A 104 28.26 -10.19 -8.39
N LEU A 105 27.33 -10.51 -7.50
CA LEU A 105 26.94 -11.90 -7.21
C LEU A 105 26.45 -12.65 -8.45
N LYS A 106 25.68 -12.01 -9.33
CA LYS A 106 25.21 -12.64 -10.58
C LYS A 106 26.33 -13.08 -11.53
N LYS A 107 27.54 -12.53 -11.40
CA LYS A 107 28.70 -12.95 -12.20
C LYS A 107 29.34 -14.21 -11.64
N ASP A 108 29.29 -14.35 -10.32
CA ASP A 108 30.06 -15.34 -9.56
C ASP A 108 29.18 -16.50 -9.05
N MET A 109 27.85 -16.39 -9.15
CA MET A 109 26.88 -17.35 -8.60
C MET A 109 25.79 -17.73 -9.60
N PRO A 110 25.44 -19.03 -9.73
CA PRO A 110 24.31 -19.48 -10.53
C PRO A 110 22.99 -18.79 -10.13
N PRO A 111 22.12 -18.41 -11.08
CA PRO A 111 20.88 -17.67 -10.79
C PRO A 111 19.96 -18.36 -9.79
N GLU A 112 19.82 -19.68 -9.86
CA GLU A 112 19.00 -20.47 -8.96
C GLU A 112 19.54 -20.44 -7.52
N LEU A 113 20.87 -20.51 -7.38
CA LEU A 113 21.54 -20.46 -6.08
C LEU A 113 21.45 -19.07 -5.47
N LEU A 114 21.62 -18.01 -6.27
CA LEU A 114 21.43 -16.63 -5.82
C LEU A 114 20.02 -16.40 -5.31
N LYS A 115 19.01 -16.87 -6.06
CA LYS A 115 17.63 -16.81 -5.62
C LYS A 115 17.43 -17.59 -4.31
N ARG A 116 18.01 -18.80 -4.21
CA ARG A 116 17.94 -19.65 -3.02
C ARG A 116 18.53 -18.97 -1.80
N MET A 117 19.71 -18.35 -1.93
CA MET A 117 20.37 -17.59 -0.88
C MET A 117 19.48 -16.44 -0.42
N ILE A 118 19.03 -15.57 -1.33
CA ILE A 118 18.19 -14.41 -0.96
C ILE A 118 16.88 -14.86 -0.31
N ASP A 119 16.24 -15.91 -0.82
CA ASP A 119 14.94 -16.35 -0.32
C ASP A 119 15.01 -17.12 1.02
N ARG A 120 16.19 -17.64 1.40
CA ARG A 120 16.37 -18.44 2.62
C ARG A 120 17.17 -17.78 3.73
N SER A 121 18.03 -16.84 3.39
CA SER A 121 18.89 -16.21 4.38
C SER A 121 18.08 -15.39 5.35
N LEU A 122 18.28 -15.61 6.65
CA LEU A 122 17.56 -14.87 7.69
C LEU A 122 17.94 -13.39 7.70
N ASN A 123 19.21 -13.06 7.48
CA ASN A 123 19.75 -11.70 7.49
C ASN A 123 19.53 -10.92 6.17
N LEU A 124 19.23 -11.58 5.05
CA LEU A 124 18.95 -10.87 3.80
C LEU A 124 17.46 -10.55 3.69
N VAL A 125 17.14 -9.27 3.71
CA VAL A 125 15.77 -8.78 3.64
C VAL A 125 15.55 -8.08 2.31
N ARG A 126 14.59 -8.58 1.52
CA ARG A 126 14.18 -7.93 0.28
C ARG A 126 13.21 -6.80 0.59
N VAL A 127 13.58 -5.59 0.23
CA VAL A 127 12.73 -4.39 0.33
C VAL A 127 12.68 -3.76 -1.06
N GLU A 128 11.50 -3.79 -1.68
CA GLU A 128 11.30 -3.34 -3.06
C GLU A 128 12.30 -4.04 -4.01
N ASP A 129 13.12 -3.26 -4.73
CA ASP A 129 14.12 -3.77 -5.69
C ASP A 129 15.49 -4.06 -5.05
N HIS A 130 15.62 -3.85 -3.74
CA HIS A 130 16.88 -4.00 -3.01
C HIS A 130 16.87 -5.26 -2.13
N VAL A 131 18.06 -5.82 -1.93
CA VAL A 131 18.34 -6.82 -0.89
C VAL A 131 19.27 -6.17 0.10
N ILE A 132 18.80 -6.03 1.34
CA ILE A 132 19.49 -5.36 2.43
C ILE A 132 20.05 -6.42 3.38
N ASP A 133 21.29 -6.24 3.81
CA ASP A 133 21.97 -7.13 4.75
C ASP A 133 21.82 -6.64 6.19
N ALA A 134 21.02 -7.36 6.98
CA ALA A 134 20.72 -7.06 8.37
C ALA A 134 21.90 -7.28 9.33
N ASP A 135 23.01 -7.87 8.88
CA ASP A 135 24.23 -8.03 9.69
C ASP A 135 25.19 -6.82 9.59
N THR A 136 24.76 -5.73 8.94
CA THR A 136 25.53 -4.47 8.83
C THR A 136 24.79 -3.31 9.50
N ASP A 137 25.52 -2.40 10.15
CA ASP A 137 24.92 -1.22 10.82
C ASP A 137 24.12 -0.34 9.84
N GLU A 138 24.65 -0.10 8.63
CA GLU A 138 23.93 0.63 7.59
C GLU A 138 22.69 -0.12 7.10
N GLY A 139 22.76 -1.45 7.00
CA GLY A 139 21.63 -2.29 6.61
C GLY A 139 20.53 -2.28 7.67
N ILE A 140 20.87 -2.37 8.95
CA ILE A 140 19.94 -2.22 10.07
C ILE A 140 19.21 -0.89 9.96
N HIS A 141 19.93 0.23 9.78
CA HIS A 141 19.30 1.55 9.68
C HIS A 141 18.33 1.66 8.48
N LEU A 142 18.67 1.08 7.34
CA LEU A 142 17.78 1.02 6.18
C LEU A 142 16.53 0.17 6.46
N LEU A 143 16.66 -0.92 7.22
CA LEU A 143 15.56 -1.80 7.59
C LEU A 143 14.63 -1.16 8.63
N GLU A 144 15.16 -0.45 9.62
CA GLU A 144 14.37 0.33 10.56
C GLU A 144 13.52 1.38 9.83
N LYS A 145 14.11 2.10 8.88
CA LYS A 145 13.37 3.05 8.04
C LYS A 145 12.30 2.35 7.21
N ALA A 146 12.64 1.21 6.60
CA ALA A 146 11.69 0.42 5.83
C ALA A 146 10.52 -0.10 6.68
N LEU A 147 10.77 -0.43 7.96
CA LEU A 147 9.75 -0.84 8.92
C LEU A 147 8.80 0.32 9.25
N VAL A 148 9.35 1.52 9.54
CA VAL A 148 8.55 2.73 9.78
C VAL A 148 7.70 3.08 8.55
N ASP A 149 8.23 2.87 7.34
CA ASP A 149 7.52 3.08 6.07
C ASP A 149 6.50 1.96 5.73
N GLY A 150 6.44 0.89 6.54
CA GLY A 150 5.56 -0.26 6.33
C GLY A 150 5.92 -1.15 5.13
N LYS A 151 7.18 -1.10 4.67
CA LYS A 151 7.68 -1.90 3.54
C LYS A 151 8.16 -3.29 3.95
N VAL A 152 8.44 -3.48 5.23
CA VAL A 152 8.79 -4.75 5.86
C VAL A 152 8.03 -4.85 7.19
N SER A 153 7.71 -6.06 7.64
CA SER A 153 7.04 -6.28 8.92
C SER A 153 8.03 -6.44 10.07
N LEU A 154 7.60 -6.09 11.28
CA LEU A 154 8.36 -6.30 12.51
C LEU A 154 8.70 -7.79 12.69
N ALA A 155 7.76 -8.68 12.36
CA ALA A 155 8.00 -10.13 12.42
C ALA A 155 9.18 -10.56 11.54
N ARG A 156 9.29 -10.01 10.31
CA ARG A 156 10.42 -10.32 9.42
C ARG A 156 11.74 -9.77 9.96
N LEU A 157 11.71 -8.62 10.62
CA LEU A 157 12.90 -8.02 11.24
C LEU A 157 13.30 -8.73 12.54
N ILE A 158 12.37 -9.36 13.26
CA ILE A 158 12.68 -10.28 14.35
C ILE A 158 13.35 -11.55 13.81
N GLU A 159 12.88 -12.11 12.70
CA GLU A 159 13.54 -13.24 12.05
C GLU A 159 14.97 -12.90 11.56
N ALA A 160 15.24 -11.63 11.25
CA ALA A 160 16.55 -11.13 10.87
C ALA A 160 17.43 -10.72 12.06
N ASP A 161 16.95 -10.90 13.31
CA ASP A 161 17.54 -10.39 14.56
C ASP A 161 17.86 -8.88 14.58
N VAL A 162 17.12 -8.08 13.81
CA VAL A 162 17.18 -6.62 13.91
C VAL A 162 16.42 -6.14 15.15
N PHE A 163 15.33 -6.83 15.49
CA PHE A 163 14.53 -6.59 16.70
C PHE A 163 14.36 -7.88 17.50
N THR A 164 14.24 -7.73 18.80
CA THR A 164 13.89 -8.82 19.71
C THR A 164 12.38 -8.91 19.91
N ARG A 165 11.91 -10.10 20.34
CA ARG A 165 10.51 -10.26 20.76
C ARG A 165 10.15 -9.37 21.96
N GLY A 166 11.12 -9.09 22.84
CA GLY A 166 10.91 -8.21 23.99
C GLY A 166 10.64 -6.76 23.58
N GLU A 167 11.39 -6.25 22.60
CA GLU A 167 11.16 -4.91 22.03
C GLU A 167 9.80 -4.82 21.35
N ALA A 168 9.40 -5.87 20.60
CA ALA A 168 8.07 -5.91 20.00
C ALA A 168 6.94 -5.83 21.03
N VAL A 169 7.07 -6.54 22.16
CA VAL A 169 6.09 -6.46 23.27
C VAL A 169 6.09 -5.06 23.89
N HIS A 170 7.27 -4.44 24.07
CA HIS A 170 7.36 -3.08 24.60
C HIS A 170 6.69 -2.07 23.67
N MET A 171 6.97 -2.11 22.37
CA MET A 171 6.34 -1.24 21.36
C MET A 171 4.82 -1.36 21.36
N HIS A 172 4.30 -2.59 21.47
CA HIS A 172 2.87 -2.84 21.59
C HIS A 172 2.29 -2.20 22.87
N GLN A 173 2.93 -2.42 24.03
CA GLN A 173 2.48 -1.84 25.31
C GLN A 173 2.53 -0.31 25.32
N GLU A 174 3.54 0.28 24.68
CA GLU A 174 3.67 1.73 24.51
C GLU A 174 2.47 2.30 23.75
N ALA A 175 2.10 1.68 22.61
CA ALA A 175 0.97 2.11 21.80
C ALA A 175 -0.37 1.97 22.54
N VAL A 176 -0.59 0.85 23.25
CA VAL A 176 -1.80 0.63 24.07
C VAL A 176 -1.88 1.65 25.20
N THR A 177 -0.79 1.87 25.94
CA THR A 177 -0.75 2.83 27.06
C THR A 177 -1.01 4.26 26.56
N PHE A 178 -0.46 4.60 25.40
CA PHE A 178 -0.69 5.89 24.76
C PHE A 178 -2.17 6.06 24.37
N ALA A 179 -2.79 5.06 23.74
CA ALA A 179 -4.22 5.03 23.46
C ALA A 179 -5.08 5.24 24.72
N GLU A 180 -4.83 4.47 25.79
CA GLU A 180 -5.56 4.59 27.06
C GLU A 180 -5.53 6.01 27.65
N LYS A 181 -4.40 6.68 27.49
CA LYS A 181 -4.20 8.04 28.01
C LYS A 181 -4.82 9.09 27.10
N HIS A 182 -4.67 8.97 25.78
CA HIS A 182 -4.87 10.06 24.82
C HIS A 182 -6.07 9.88 23.86
N LEU A 183 -6.66 8.68 23.70
CA LEU A 183 -7.89 8.47 22.91
C LEU A 183 -9.14 8.79 23.75
N LYS A 184 -9.40 10.07 23.98
CA LYS A 184 -10.58 10.55 24.73
C LYS A 184 -11.24 11.71 24.01
N ARG A 185 -12.56 11.67 23.86
CA ARG A 185 -13.32 12.75 23.21
C ARG A 185 -13.04 14.10 23.89
N GLY A 186 -12.73 15.11 23.09
CA GLY A 186 -12.44 16.47 23.57
C GLY A 186 -10.99 16.70 24.05
N VAL A 187 -10.13 15.68 24.00
CA VAL A 187 -8.68 15.83 24.17
C VAL A 187 -8.06 16.06 22.79
N LYS A 188 -7.12 17.01 22.71
CA LYS A 188 -6.32 17.26 21.50
C LYS A 188 -4.87 16.95 21.80
N TRP A 189 -4.21 16.22 20.91
CA TRP A 189 -2.81 15.91 21.03
C TRP A 189 -1.97 17.18 20.91
N THR A 190 -0.98 17.26 21.79
CA THR A 190 0.07 18.28 21.78
C THR A 190 1.11 17.95 20.71
N GLU A 191 1.93 18.93 20.32
CA GLU A 191 3.03 18.70 19.39
C GLU A 191 4.04 17.65 19.90
N GLU A 192 4.21 17.54 21.23
CA GLU A 192 5.09 16.52 21.83
C GLU A 192 4.51 15.11 21.65
N GLU A 193 3.21 14.97 21.86
CA GLU A 193 2.49 13.71 21.64
C GLU A 193 2.53 13.30 20.15
N GLN A 194 2.30 14.24 19.24
CA GLN A 194 2.42 14.00 17.80
C GLN A 194 3.85 13.58 17.39
N LYS A 195 4.88 14.25 17.92
CA LYS A 195 6.28 13.86 17.67
C LYS A 195 6.61 12.47 18.21
N SER A 196 5.98 12.05 19.31
CA SER A 196 6.23 10.74 19.91
C SER A 196 5.69 9.56 19.07
N VAL A 197 4.61 9.79 18.31
CA VAL A 197 3.98 8.76 17.46
C VAL A 197 4.44 8.80 16.01
N ALA A 198 5.09 9.89 15.57
CA ALA A 198 5.65 10.02 14.22
C ALA A 198 6.54 8.83 13.79
N PRO A 199 7.43 8.26 14.64
CA PRO A 199 8.24 7.10 14.26
C PRO A 199 7.52 5.75 14.41
N TRP A 200 6.23 5.72 14.80
CA TRP A 200 5.53 4.46 15.02
C TRP A 200 5.42 3.63 13.75
N ILE A 201 5.67 2.34 13.92
CA ILE A 201 5.59 1.31 12.88
C ILE A 201 4.13 0.84 12.71
N PRO A 202 3.78 0.14 11.62
CA PRO A 202 2.42 -0.38 11.41
C PRO A 202 1.87 -1.16 12.60
N GLU A 203 2.65 -2.06 13.19
CA GLU A 203 2.23 -2.89 14.31
C GLU A 203 1.89 -2.08 15.59
N GLN A 204 2.51 -0.91 15.80
CA GLN A 204 2.13 -0.01 16.89
C GLN A 204 0.81 0.70 16.61
N TRP A 205 0.60 1.14 15.36
CA TRP A 205 -0.67 1.73 14.96
C TRP A 205 -1.82 0.73 15.02
N ASP A 206 -1.58 -0.53 14.63
CA ASP A 206 -2.54 -1.62 14.80
C ASP A 206 -2.89 -1.81 16.28
N ALA A 207 -1.87 -1.93 17.16
CA ALA A 207 -2.07 -2.05 18.60
C ALA A 207 -2.87 -0.88 19.20
N PHE A 208 -2.64 0.34 18.70
CA PHE A 208 -3.36 1.54 19.08
C PHE A 208 -4.84 1.50 18.64
N ALA A 209 -5.10 1.09 17.39
CA ALA A 209 -6.45 1.02 16.83
C ALA A 209 -7.28 -0.16 17.36
N ASP A 210 -6.62 -1.22 17.82
CA ASP A 210 -7.26 -2.40 18.44
C ASP A 210 -7.67 -2.18 19.91
N THR A 211 -7.43 -0.98 20.46
CA THR A 211 -7.79 -0.67 21.85
C THR A 211 -9.29 -0.38 22.02
N PRO A 212 -9.88 -0.71 23.19
CA PRO A 212 -11.28 -0.35 23.50
C PRO A 212 -11.57 1.16 23.48
N GLN A 213 -10.54 2.00 23.64
CA GLN A 213 -10.68 3.45 23.57
C GLN A 213 -10.94 3.91 22.13
N PHE A 214 -10.37 3.21 21.15
CA PHE A 214 -10.61 3.49 19.73
C PHE A 214 -12.06 3.17 19.33
N ASP A 215 -12.68 2.14 19.94
CA ASP A 215 -14.09 1.78 19.72
C ASP A 215 -15.07 2.94 19.99
N ALA A 216 -14.70 3.91 20.85
CA ALA A 216 -15.52 5.10 21.10
C ALA A 216 -15.65 6.02 19.86
N PHE A 217 -14.83 5.81 18.84
CA PHE A 217 -14.84 6.49 17.54
C PHE A 217 -15.41 5.61 16.43
N ILE A 218 -16.02 4.47 16.76
CA ILE A 218 -16.64 3.57 15.80
C ILE A 218 -18.16 3.55 16.01
N GLU A 219 -18.92 3.79 14.93
CA GLU A 219 -20.38 3.66 14.91
C GLU A 219 -20.78 2.78 13.72
N ASP A 220 -21.38 1.61 13.98
CA ASP A 220 -21.82 0.65 12.96
C ASP A 220 -20.69 0.26 11.97
N GLY A 221 -19.47 0.10 12.48
CA GLY A 221 -18.28 -0.23 11.68
C GLY A 221 -17.67 0.94 10.90
N PHE A 222 -18.25 2.14 10.96
CA PHE A 222 -17.67 3.36 10.40
C PHE A 222 -16.85 4.11 11.46
N VAL A 223 -15.69 4.62 11.05
CA VAL A 223 -14.81 5.42 11.90
C VAL A 223 -15.22 6.89 11.86
N ASP A 224 -15.29 7.54 13.02
CA ASP A 224 -15.46 8.99 13.19
C ASP A 224 -14.16 9.72 12.80
N VAL A 225 -13.98 9.86 11.47
CA VAL A 225 -12.82 10.53 10.87
C VAL A 225 -12.64 11.94 11.42
N GLN A 226 -13.72 12.72 11.57
CA GLN A 226 -13.59 14.11 12.02
C GLN A 226 -13.26 14.20 13.50
N GLY A 227 -13.83 13.32 14.33
CA GLY A 227 -13.48 13.21 15.74
C GLY A 227 -12.00 12.89 15.92
N LEU A 228 -11.49 11.90 15.18
CA LEU A 228 -10.08 11.52 15.25
C LEU A 228 -9.16 12.63 14.70
N LYS A 229 -9.47 13.24 13.55
CA LYS A 229 -8.68 14.36 13.01
C LYS A 229 -8.63 15.56 13.96
N THR A 230 -9.70 15.82 14.70
CA THR A 230 -9.73 16.88 15.73
C THR A 230 -8.84 16.52 16.91
N LEU A 231 -8.77 15.24 17.28
CA LEU A 231 -8.02 14.72 18.41
C LEU A 231 -6.52 14.64 18.10
N MET A 232 -6.10 13.89 17.08
CA MET A 232 -4.68 13.67 16.76
C MET A 232 -4.10 14.61 15.70
N GLY A 233 -4.95 15.31 14.95
CA GLY A 233 -4.54 16.05 13.77
C GLY A 233 -4.75 15.25 12.48
N ALA A 234 -4.94 15.95 11.37
CA ALA A 234 -5.20 15.33 10.07
C ALA A 234 -3.99 14.56 9.52
N GLU A 235 -2.77 14.98 9.87
CA GLU A 235 -1.54 14.32 9.45
C GLU A 235 -1.39 12.94 10.10
N ASP A 236 -1.40 12.88 11.44
CA ASP A 236 -1.30 11.63 12.18
C ASP A 236 -2.46 10.67 11.86
N PHE A 237 -3.68 11.18 11.68
CA PHE A 237 -4.80 10.36 11.23
C PHE A 237 -4.53 9.70 9.86
N ASN A 238 -3.97 10.44 8.91
CA ASN A 238 -3.66 9.89 7.59
C ASN A 238 -2.49 8.88 7.66
N ILE A 239 -1.50 9.11 8.54
CA ILE A 239 -0.42 8.16 8.79
C ILE A 239 -1.00 6.86 9.35
N MET A 240 -1.86 6.94 10.37
CA MET A 240 -2.55 5.80 10.95
C MET A 240 -3.38 5.06 9.89
N LEU A 241 -4.20 5.77 9.11
CA LEU A 241 -5.02 5.15 8.04
C LEU A 241 -4.17 4.42 7.00
N GLY A 242 -2.98 4.93 6.68
CA GLY A 242 -2.05 4.27 5.76
C GLY A 242 -1.28 3.08 6.35
N LYS A 243 -1.33 2.89 7.67
CA LYS A 243 -0.54 1.89 8.40
C LYS A 243 -1.38 0.81 9.08
N VAL A 244 -2.59 1.14 9.51
CA VAL A 244 -3.48 0.19 10.20
C VAL A 244 -4.18 -0.69 9.18
N HIS A 245 -3.95 -2.00 9.24
CA HIS A 245 -4.47 -2.92 8.23
C HIS A 245 -5.98 -3.10 8.29
N THR A 246 -6.58 -2.94 9.47
CA THR A 246 -8.03 -3.07 9.68
C THR A 246 -8.80 -1.83 9.24
N LEU A 247 -8.15 -0.68 9.03
CA LEU A 247 -8.80 0.55 8.60
C LEU A 247 -8.74 0.67 7.09
N VAL A 248 -9.91 0.82 6.48
CA VAL A 248 -10.03 0.73 5.04
C VAL A 248 -10.82 1.92 4.51
N ASP A 249 -10.21 2.67 3.59
CA ASP A 249 -10.88 3.76 2.89
C ASP A 249 -11.80 3.23 1.78
N VAL A 250 -13.07 3.61 1.85
CA VAL A 250 -14.10 3.30 0.84
C VAL A 250 -14.82 4.59 0.46
N GLY A 251 -14.25 5.30 -0.51
CA GLY A 251 -14.81 6.54 -1.04
C GLY A 251 -14.55 7.72 -0.12
N PHE A 252 -15.56 8.11 0.66
CA PHE A 252 -15.50 9.24 1.61
C PHE A 252 -15.62 8.78 3.07
N ARG A 253 -15.40 7.48 3.32
CA ARG A 253 -15.56 6.86 4.64
C ARG A 253 -14.42 5.91 4.93
N VAL A 254 -14.03 5.87 6.20
CA VAL A 254 -13.15 4.85 6.73
C VAL A 254 -14.00 3.80 7.45
N ILE A 255 -13.83 2.55 7.07
CA ILE A 255 -14.53 1.39 7.61
C ILE A 255 -13.51 0.50 8.32
N THR A 256 -13.83 0.02 9.51
CA THR A 256 -12.97 -0.92 10.25
C THR A 256 -13.37 -2.37 10.00
N ALA A 257 -12.40 -3.22 9.67
CA ALA A 257 -12.58 -4.67 9.58
C ALA A 257 -12.61 -5.36 10.97
N SER A 258 -12.36 -4.64 12.06
CA SER A 258 -12.35 -5.19 13.42
C SER A 258 -13.75 -5.46 13.98
N THR A 259 -14.81 -4.99 13.30
CA THR A 259 -16.22 -5.22 13.72
C THR A 259 -16.99 -6.02 12.68
N GLU A 260 -17.98 -6.80 13.11
CA GLU A 260 -18.84 -7.58 12.18
C GLU A 260 -19.65 -6.68 11.24
N ALA A 261 -20.12 -5.52 11.73
CA ALA A 261 -20.80 -4.53 10.89
C ALA A 261 -19.87 -3.96 9.82
N GLY A 262 -18.64 -3.60 10.20
CA GLY A 262 -17.65 -3.09 9.26
C GLY A 262 -17.20 -4.13 8.23
N LYS A 263 -16.96 -5.39 8.63
CA LYS A 263 -16.71 -6.50 7.69
C LYS A 263 -17.83 -6.65 6.67
N LYS A 264 -19.08 -6.57 7.11
CA LYS A 264 -20.24 -6.63 6.21
C LYS A 264 -20.24 -5.46 5.23
N HIS A 265 -19.98 -4.23 5.68
CA HIS A 265 -19.87 -3.08 4.78
C HIS A 265 -18.73 -3.21 3.76
N LEU A 266 -17.60 -3.78 4.18
CA LEU A 266 -16.47 -4.06 3.30
C LEU A 266 -16.80 -5.14 2.26
N GLN A 267 -17.51 -6.21 2.65
CA GLN A 267 -18.02 -7.22 1.74
C GLN A 267 -19.01 -6.62 0.73
N ASP A 268 -19.98 -5.83 1.20
CA ASP A 268 -20.93 -5.12 0.32
C ASP A 268 -20.19 -4.19 -0.66
N ALA A 269 -19.16 -3.47 -0.20
CA ALA A 269 -18.33 -2.63 -1.07
C ALA A 269 -17.58 -3.47 -2.12
N ALA A 270 -17.07 -4.65 -1.74
CA ALA A 270 -16.38 -5.60 -2.62
C ALA A 270 -17.29 -6.16 -3.71
N GLU A 271 -18.53 -6.51 -3.35
CA GLU A 271 -19.56 -7.01 -4.27
C GLU A 271 -20.02 -5.96 -5.28
N HIS A 272 -19.78 -4.69 -4.99
CA HIS A 272 -20.07 -3.57 -5.88
C HIS A 272 -18.80 -2.98 -6.49
N GLY A 273 -17.62 -3.59 -6.27
CA GLY A 273 -16.33 -3.17 -6.82
C GLY A 273 -15.91 -1.76 -6.44
N LYS A 274 -16.33 -1.29 -5.27
CA LYS A 274 -15.99 0.06 -4.75
C LYS A 274 -14.63 0.11 -4.07
N ILE A 275 -13.97 -1.03 -3.94
CA ILE A 275 -12.73 -1.20 -3.19
C ILE A 275 -11.83 -2.21 -3.91
N SER A 276 -10.52 -2.05 -3.78
CA SER A 276 -9.53 -3.05 -4.22
C SER A 276 -9.65 -4.34 -3.40
N LEU A 277 -9.61 -5.47 -4.09
CA LEU A 277 -9.60 -6.79 -3.47
C LEU A 277 -8.34 -7.02 -2.63
N LYS A 278 -7.21 -6.42 -3.02
CA LYS A 278 -5.96 -6.50 -2.25
C LYS A 278 -6.10 -5.84 -0.88
N SER A 279 -6.76 -4.68 -0.80
CA SER A 279 -7.04 -4.01 0.47
C SER A 279 -7.88 -4.90 1.41
N LEU A 280 -8.79 -5.69 0.86
CA LEU A 280 -9.62 -6.61 1.65
C LEU A 280 -8.87 -7.86 2.11
N VAL A 281 -7.86 -8.32 1.36
CA VAL A 281 -6.95 -9.38 1.83
C VAL A 281 -6.11 -8.87 2.98
N TYR A 282 -5.55 -7.66 2.81
CA TYR A 282 -4.75 -7.02 3.86
C TYR A 282 -5.55 -6.80 5.15
N ALA A 283 -6.81 -6.40 5.03
CA ALA A 283 -7.73 -6.25 6.16
C ALA A 283 -8.30 -7.57 6.72
N GLY A 284 -7.90 -8.73 6.18
CA GLY A 284 -8.38 -10.04 6.64
C GLY A 284 -9.85 -10.35 6.33
N VAL A 285 -10.47 -9.62 5.41
CA VAL A 285 -11.88 -9.79 5.01
C VAL A 285 -12.03 -10.84 3.90
N LEU A 286 -11.06 -10.91 2.99
CA LEU A 286 -10.99 -11.90 1.91
C LEU A 286 -9.70 -12.72 2.03
N THR A 287 -9.70 -13.94 1.50
CA THR A 287 -8.46 -14.70 1.34
C THR A 287 -7.80 -14.41 -0.01
N GLU A 288 -6.49 -14.62 -0.13
CA GLU A 288 -5.78 -14.55 -1.41
C GLU A 288 -6.42 -15.48 -2.47
N THR A 289 -6.93 -16.63 -2.04
CA THR A 289 -7.59 -17.59 -2.92
C THR A 289 -8.91 -17.05 -3.47
N ASP A 290 -9.69 -16.32 -2.67
CA ASP A 290 -10.94 -15.71 -3.12
C ASP A 290 -10.68 -14.62 -4.16
N VAL A 291 -9.65 -13.80 -3.91
CA VAL A 291 -9.23 -12.76 -4.85
C VAL A 291 -8.73 -13.37 -6.16
N GLN A 292 -7.90 -14.41 -6.09
CA GLN A 292 -7.37 -15.07 -7.29
C GLN A 292 -8.49 -15.66 -8.15
N LYS A 293 -9.50 -16.30 -7.54
CA LYS A 293 -10.67 -16.82 -8.27
C LYS A 293 -11.42 -15.71 -9.01
N ARG A 294 -11.68 -14.59 -8.34
CA ARG A 294 -12.36 -13.42 -8.94
C ARG A 294 -11.56 -12.83 -10.10
N ILE A 295 -10.24 -12.68 -9.92
CA ILE A 295 -9.33 -12.22 -10.97
C ILE A 295 -9.35 -13.15 -12.18
N GLU A 296 -9.28 -14.46 -11.97
CA GLU A 296 -9.33 -15.45 -13.06
C GLU A 296 -10.68 -15.46 -13.79
N GLU A 297 -11.79 -15.30 -13.07
CA GLU A 297 -13.12 -15.20 -13.64
C GLU A 297 -13.27 -13.94 -14.51
N ALA A 298 -12.84 -12.79 -13.99
CA ALA A 298 -12.84 -11.53 -14.75
C ALA A 298 -11.99 -11.64 -16.02
N GLN A 299 -10.81 -12.27 -15.94
CA GLN A 299 -9.97 -12.54 -17.12
C GLN A 299 -10.64 -13.48 -18.13
N LYS A 300 -11.29 -14.55 -17.67
CA LYS A 300 -12.01 -15.47 -18.55
C LYS A 300 -13.14 -14.74 -19.28
N ILE A 301 -13.97 -13.99 -18.56
CA ILE A 301 -15.06 -13.20 -19.16
C ILE A 301 -14.51 -12.19 -20.17
N SER A 302 -13.47 -11.44 -19.79
CA SER A 302 -12.88 -10.43 -20.68
C SER A 302 -12.31 -11.04 -21.97
N GLN A 303 -11.70 -12.22 -21.90
CA GLN A 303 -11.18 -12.94 -23.07
C GLN A 303 -12.27 -13.34 -24.07
N PHE A 304 -13.53 -13.46 -23.66
CA PHE A 304 -14.65 -13.69 -24.58
C PHE A 304 -15.27 -12.37 -25.04
N CYS A 305 -15.60 -11.48 -24.10
CA CYS A 305 -16.36 -10.27 -24.40
C CYS A 305 -15.57 -9.21 -25.18
N PHE A 306 -14.24 -9.22 -25.08
CA PHE A 306 -13.40 -8.34 -25.89
C PHE A 306 -12.99 -8.92 -27.23
N ARG A 307 -13.34 -10.16 -27.62
CA ARG A 307 -12.95 -10.72 -28.94
C ARG A 307 -13.46 -9.87 -30.09
N GLU A 308 -12.79 -9.97 -31.24
CA GLU A 308 -13.23 -9.25 -32.43
C GLU A 308 -14.63 -9.72 -32.85
N GLY A 309 -15.55 -8.77 -33.06
CA GLY A 309 -16.96 -9.05 -33.33
C GLY A 309 -17.80 -9.50 -32.14
N ALA A 310 -17.20 -9.69 -30.95
CA ALA A 310 -17.94 -10.02 -29.74
C ALA A 310 -18.68 -8.80 -29.16
N LYS A 311 -19.76 -9.07 -28.45
CA LYS A 311 -20.52 -8.09 -27.67
C LYS A 311 -20.63 -8.58 -26.25
N TRP A 312 -20.61 -7.66 -25.31
CA TRP A 312 -20.95 -7.93 -23.93
C TRP A 312 -22.43 -8.30 -23.86
N ASP A 313 -22.71 -9.52 -23.43
CA ASP A 313 -24.08 -9.93 -23.12
C ASP A 313 -24.54 -9.33 -21.78
N SER A 314 -25.84 -9.38 -21.51
CA SER A 314 -26.43 -8.75 -20.32
C SER A 314 -25.94 -9.34 -18.99
N LEU A 315 -25.50 -10.61 -18.95
CA LEU A 315 -24.98 -11.24 -17.74
C LEU A 315 -23.56 -10.78 -17.50
N SER A 316 -22.71 -10.87 -18.53
CA SER A 316 -21.31 -10.40 -18.48
C SER A 316 -21.23 -8.91 -18.15
N GLU A 317 -22.11 -8.08 -18.72
CA GLU A 317 -22.17 -6.65 -18.40
C GLU A 317 -22.61 -6.41 -16.95
N ARG A 318 -23.62 -7.13 -16.46
CA ARG A 318 -24.06 -7.00 -15.06
C ARG A 318 -22.97 -7.39 -14.08
N ASP A 319 -22.20 -8.41 -14.41
CA ASP A 319 -21.06 -8.86 -13.62
C ASP A 319 -19.94 -7.81 -13.63
N ALA A 320 -19.51 -7.38 -14.82
CA ALA A 320 -18.43 -6.39 -14.93
C ALA A 320 -18.77 -5.01 -14.37
N MET A 321 -20.06 -4.64 -14.29
CA MET A 321 -20.50 -3.44 -13.58
C MET A 321 -20.16 -3.46 -12.08
N LYS A 322 -19.88 -4.64 -11.52
CA LYS A 322 -19.49 -4.87 -10.12
C LYS A 322 -18.01 -5.12 -9.92
N TRP A 323 -17.22 -5.23 -10.98
CA TRP A 323 -15.78 -5.47 -10.85
C TRP A 323 -15.06 -4.32 -10.17
N SER A 324 -14.14 -4.68 -9.30
CA SER A 324 -13.16 -3.83 -8.63
C SER A 324 -12.03 -3.40 -9.58
N THR A 325 -11.13 -2.56 -9.09
CA THR A 325 -9.91 -2.18 -9.80
C THR A 325 -9.03 -3.37 -10.15
N ASP A 326 -8.86 -4.32 -9.25
CA ASP A 326 -8.04 -5.52 -9.49
C ASP A 326 -8.60 -6.38 -10.63
N GLU A 327 -9.93 -6.58 -10.64
CA GLU A 327 -10.63 -7.35 -11.67
C GLU A 327 -10.57 -6.64 -13.03
N TRP A 328 -10.80 -5.32 -13.09
CA TRP A 328 -10.69 -4.56 -14.33
C TRP A 328 -9.27 -4.54 -14.88
N ASN A 329 -8.27 -4.31 -14.03
CA ASN A 329 -6.88 -4.34 -14.41
C ASN A 329 -6.48 -5.72 -14.95
N ALA A 330 -6.90 -6.79 -14.28
CA ALA A 330 -6.67 -8.15 -14.73
C ALA A 330 -7.36 -8.42 -16.07
N ALA A 331 -8.63 -8.03 -16.21
CA ALA A 331 -9.42 -8.18 -17.43
C ALA A 331 -8.77 -7.48 -18.64
N ILE A 332 -8.28 -6.25 -18.44
CA ILE A 332 -7.62 -5.41 -19.44
C ILE A 332 -6.20 -5.92 -19.78
N THR A 333 -5.52 -6.55 -18.83
CA THR A 333 -4.18 -7.15 -19.03
C THR A 333 -4.26 -8.50 -19.73
N GLY A 334 -5.29 -9.30 -19.43
CA GLY A 334 -5.50 -10.63 -20.00
C GLY A 334 -5.86 -10.64 -21.50
N ILE A 335 -5.88 -9.46 -22.15
CA ILE A 335 -6.20 -9.28 -23.56
C ILE A 335 -5.21 -8.33 -24.24
N LYS A 336 -5.15 -8.38 -25.57
CA LYS A 336 -4.43 -7.41 -26.42
C LYS A 336 -5.17 -6.05 -26.49
N PHE A 337 -5.46 -5.45 -25.33
CA PHE A 337 -6.28 -4.24 -25.22
C PHE A 337 -5.61 -3.06 -25.96
N ALA A 338 -4.34 -2.79 -25.68
CA ALA A 338 -3.61 -1.68 -26.29
C ALA A 338 -3.55 -1.78 -27.82
N GLU A 339 -3.32 -2.98 -28.37
CA GLU A 339 -3.28 -3.20 -29.83
C GLU A 339 -4.62 -2.86 -30.51
N ARG A 340 -5.74 -3.13 -29.83
CA ARG A 340 -7.08 -3.07 -30.43
C ARG A 340 -7.85 -1.81 -30.11
N PHE A 341 -7.66 -1.22 -28.95
CA PHE A 341 -8.48 -0.12 -28.47
C PHE A 341 -7.71 1.18 -28.25
N VAL A 342 -6.39 1.18 -28.43
CA VAL A 342 -5.55 2.35 -28.16
C VAL A 342 -4.83 2.79 -29.44
N LYS A 343 -4.79 4.10 -29.68
CA LYS A 343 -4.01 4.71 -30.76
C LYS A 343 -3.29 5.94 -30.23
N GLY A 344 -1.97 5.99 -30.38
CA GLY A 344 -1.15 7.10 -29.87
C GLY A 344 -1.28 7.30 -28.36
N GLY A 345 -1.51 6.23 -27.59
CA GLY A 345 -1.71 6.28 -26.15
C GLY A 345 -3.11 6.67 -25.68
N ILE A 346 -4.03 6.97 -26.61
CA ILE A 346 -5.41 7.37 -26.31
C ILE A 346 -6.38 6.22 -26.62
N VAL A 347 -7.28 5.92 -25.69
CA VAL A 347 -8.37 4.95 -25.87
C VAL A 347 -9.37 5.48 -26.90
N GLN A 348 -9.59 4.68 -27.94
CA GLN A 348 -10.48 4.99 -29.06
C GLN A 348 -11.92 4.61 -28.68
N LYS A 349 -12.68 5.57 -28.13
CA LYS A 349 -14.05 5.36 -27.63
C LYS A 349 -15.00 4.77 -28.69
N ASP A 350 -14.81 5.16 -29.95
CA ASP A 350 -15.57 4.67 -31.11
C ASP A 350 -15.44 3.15 -31.30
N ARG A 351 -14.29 2.56 -30.93
CA ARG A 351 -14.06 1.11 -31.02
C ARG A 351 -14.84 0.30 -29.99
N PHE A 352 -15.45 0.95 -28.99
CA PHE A 352 -16.32 0.30 -28.01
C PHE A 352 -17.80 0.38 -28.38
N MET A 353 -18.15 1.20 -29.39
CA MET A 353 -19.54 1.31 -29.84
C MET A 353 -20.03 -0.03 -30.38
N GLY A 354 -21.13 -0.51 -29.81
CA GLY A 354 -21.71 -1.80 -30.18
C GLY A 354 -21.00 -3.02 -29.60
N ILE A 355 -19.89 -2.85 -28.86
CA ILE A 355 -19.21 -3.90 -28.08
C ILE A 355 -19.72 -3.89 -26.64
N MET A 356 -19.74 -2.73 -25.98
CA MET A 356 -20.24 -2.54 -24.62
C MET A 356 -21.11 -1.29 -24.50
N SER A 357 -21.92 -1.21 -23.44
CA SER A 357 -22.68 0.00 -23.15
C SER A 357 -21.78 1.16 -22.71
N THR A 358 -22.23 2.40 -22.91
CA THR A 358 -21.53 3.60 -22.43
C THR A 358 -21.35 3.58 -20.90
N LYS A 359 -22.30 2.98 -20.17
CA LYS A 359 -22.22 2.84 -18.71
C LYS A 359 -21.10 1.89 -18.32
N LEU A 360 -20.99 0.73 -18.98
CA LEU A 360 -19.92 -0.22 -18.72
C LEU A 360 -18.55 0.36 -19.09
N PHE A 361 -18.47 1.07 -20.22
CA PHE A 361 -17.26 1.77 -20.63
C PHE A 361 -16.81 2.79 -19.59
N SER A 362 -17.71 3.67 -19.13
CA SER A 362 -17.38 4.62 -18.05
C SER A 362 -16.90 3.89 -16.81
N ARG A 363 -17.59 2.81 -16.41
CA ARG A 363 -17.25 2.03 -15.22
C ARG A 363 -15.85 1.39 -15.32
N MET A 364 -15.48 0.87 -16.48
CA MET A 364 -14.15 0.33 -16.75
C MET A 364 -13.07 1.40 -16.59
N VAL A 365 -13.32 2.60 -17.11
CA VAL A 365 -12.36 3.71 -17.04
C VAL A 365 -12.22 4.20 -15.60
N ASP A 366 -13.35 4.41 -14.91
CA ASP A 366 -13.35 4.93 -13.53
C ASP A 366 -12.72 3.97 -12.51
N ARG A 367 -12.62 2.67 -12.86
CA ARG A 367 -12.11 1.64 -11.94
C ARG A 367 -10.78 1.04 -12.34
N SER A 368 -10.32 1.21 -13.57
CA SER A 368 -9.01 0.72 -13.99
C SER A 368 -7.92 1.69 -13.57
N SER A 369 -6.84 1.20 -12.95
CA SER A 369 -5.67 2.05 -12.68
C SER A 369 -4.81 2.27 -13.93
N PHE A 370 -5.11 1.58 -15.04
CA PHE A 370 -4.42 1.78 -16.31
C PHE A 370 -5.04 2.86 -17.20
N LEU A 371 -6.27 3.28 -16.89
CA LEU A 371 -7.03 4.19 -17.73
C LEU A 371 -7.24 5.51 -16.98
N ILE A 372 -6.73 6.60 -17.54
CA ILE A 372 -6.76 7.90 -16.87
C ILE A 372 -7.58 8.87 -17.71
N HIS A 373 -8.54 9.54 -17.06
CA HIS A 373 -9.22 10.67 -17.67
C HIS A 373 -8.25 11.84 -17.83
N PHE A 374 -8.10 12.32 -19.05
CA PHE A 374 -7.27 13.46 -19.40
C PHE A 374 -8.09 14.36 -20.32
N GLU A 375 -8.50 15.53 -19.80
CA GLU A 375 -9.49 16.40 -20.44
C GLU A 375 -10.74 15.62 -20.91
N ASN A 376 -11.00 15.56 -22.22
CA ASN A 376 -12.11 14.82 -22.84
C ASN A 376 -11.71 13.42 -23.34
N GLN A 377 -10.48 13.01 -23.08
CA GLN A 377 -9.84 11.79 -23.56
C GLN A 377 -9.56 10.82 -22.42
N ILE A 378 -9.21 9.59 -22.79
CA ILE A 378 -8.80 8.55 -21.84
C ILE A 378 -7.46 8.03 -22.31
N LEU A 379 -6.46 8.10 -21.44
CA LEU A 379 -5.11 7.62 -21.70
C LEU A 379 -4.96 6.18 -21.24
N ASP A 380 -4.20 5.37 -21.98
CA ASP A 380 -3.71 4.07 -21.51
C ASP A 380 -2.23 4.16 -21.17
N ILE A 381 -1.94 4.25 -19.87
CA ILE A 381 -0.59 4.48 -19.33
C ILE A 381 0.36 3.30 -19.52
N ARG A 382 -0.15 2.14 -19.96
CA ARG A 382 0.69 0.98 -20.31
C ARG A 382 1.43 1.21 -21.63
N THR A 383 0.99 2.18 -22.41
CA THR A 383 1.69 2.60 -23.63
C THR A 383 2.69 3.71 -23.32
N ALA A 384 3.85 3.71 -23.99
CA ALA A 384 4.86 4.76 -23.80
C ALA A 384 4.31 6.19 -24.01
N ARG A 385 3.44 6.37 -25.03
CA ARG A 385 2.83 7.67 -25.30
C ARG A 385 1.77 8.06 -24.28
N GLY A 386 0.93 7.11 -23.83
CA GLY A 386 -0.04 7.39 -22.77
C GLY A 386 0.67 7.75 -21.45
N LYS A 387 1.80 7.08 -21.18
CA LYS A 387 2.68 7.36 -20.05
C LYS A 387 3.22 8.80 -20.07
N GLU A 388 3.77 9.24 -21.21
CA GLU A 388 4.26 10.62 -21.42
C GLU A 388 3.16 11.69 -21.25
N LEU A 389 1.96 11.43 -21.79
CA LEU A 389 0.81 12.34 -21.67
C LEU A 389 0.32 12.43 -20.22
N ALA A 390 0.25 11.31 -19.50
CA ALA A 390 -0.14 11.28 -18.10
C ALA A 390 0.88 12.00 -17.21
N GLU A 391 2.18 11.85 -17.49
CA GLU A 391 3.24 12.60 -16.81
C GLU A 391 3.12 14.11 -17.05
N THR A 392 2.78 14.55 -18.27
CA THR A 392 2.49 15.96 -18.54
C THR A 392 1.28 16.45 -17.74
N GLY A 393 0.22 15.63 -17.66
CA GLY A 393 -0.98 15.92 -16.88
C GLY A 393 -0.73 16.00 -15.38
N LEU A 394 0.19 15.20 -14.84
CA LEU A 394 0.62 15.25 -13.44
C LEU A 394 1.14 16.64 -13.08
N TRP A 395 2.04 17.20 -13.91
CA TRP A 395 2.64 18.51 -13.67
C TRP A 395 1.68 19.70 -13.88
N ASN A 396 0.53 19.45 -14.51
CA ASN A 396 -0.52 20.44 -14.74
C ASN A 396 -1.71 20.31 -13.77
N GLY A 397 -1.68 19.37 -12.83
CA GLY A 397 -2.76 19.15 -11.86
C GLY A 397 -3.94 18.33 -12.37
N GLU A 398 -3.82 17.72 -13.55
CA GLU A 398 -4.89 16.91 -14.15
C GLU A 398 -4.83 15.46 -13.69
N VAL A 399 -3.63 14.96 -13.39
CA VAL A 399 -3.40 13.63 -12.81
C VAL A 399 -3.03 13.80 -11.32
N PRO A 400 -3.66 13.06 -10.40
CA PRO A 400 -3.30 13.09 -8.98
C PRO A 400 -1.85 12.69 -8.69
N ILE A 401 -1.23 13.30 -7.68
CA ILE A 401 0.14 12.99 -7.24
C ILE A 401 0.29 11.52 -6.82
N HIS A 402 -0.65 10.96 -6.08
CA HIS A 402 -0.61 9.54 -5.67
C HIS A 402 -0.58 8.61 -6.89
N ALA A 403 -1.37 8.91 -7.92
CA ALA A 403 -1.37 8.15 -9.16
C ALA A 403 0.01 8.28 -9.84
N GLY A 404 0.62 9.47 -9.81
CA GLY A 404 1.98 9.69 -10.29
C GLY A 404 3.05 8.85 -9.58
N VAL A 405 2.90 8.64 -8.26
CA VAL A 405 3.76 7.73 -7.48
C VAL A 405 3.53 6.27 -7.88
N GLU A 406 2.27 5.84 -7.96
CA GLU A 406 1.92 4.46 -8.37
C GLU A 406 2.44 4.12 -9.77
N MET A 407 2.49 5.10 -10.66
CA MET A 407 2.99 4.96 -12.04
C MET A 407 4.51 5.11 -12.17
N GLY A 408 5.19 5.49 -11.08
CA GLY A 408 6.63 5.75 -11.07
C GLY A 408 7.05 6.94 -11.92
N PHE A 409 6.21 7.98 -12.02
CA PHE A 409 6.59 9.28 -12.61
C PHE A 409 7.42 10.12 -11.66
N ILE A 410 7.03 10.05 -10.40
CA ILE A 410 7.67 10.75 -9.30
C ILE A 410 7.91 9.75 -8.18
N ASP A 411 8.94 9.99 -7.39
CA ASP A 411 9.15 9.24 -6.16
C ASP A 411 8.30 9.81 -5.00
N ARG A 412 8.26 9.08 -3.88
CA ARG A 412 7.51 9.49 -2.69
C ARG A 412 8.05 10.77 -2.07
N GLU A 413 9.33 11.08 -2.21
CA GLU A 413 9.95 12.29 -1.65
C GLU A 413 9.53 13.53 -2.45
N GLN A 414 9.50 13.42 -3.78
CA GLN A 414 8.95 14.42 -4.68
C GLN A 414 7.46 14.65 -4.41
N ALA A 415 6.68 13.57 -4.27
CA ALA A 415 5.28 13.67 -3.89
C ALA A 415 5.11 14.39 -2.54
N ALA A 416 5.90 14.04 -1.53
CA ALA A 416 5.88 14.71 -0.23
C ALA A 416 6.20 16.20 -0.35
N LYS A 417 7.20 16.60 -1.16
CA LYS A 417 7.52 18.01 -1.42
C LYS A 417 6.35 18.76 -2.08
N LEU A 418 5.67 18.14 -3.05
CA LEU A 418 4.51 18.73 -3.71
C LEU A 418 3.30 18.88 -2.76
N TYR A 419 3.11 17.93 -1.85
CA TYR A 419 2.10 18.05 -0.80
C TYR A 419 2.46 19.11 0.23
N GLU A 420 3.72 19.18 0.67
CA GLU A 420 4.18 20.20 1.62
C GLU A 420 4.11 21.62 1.06
N GLU A 421 4.43 21.79 -0.23
CA GLU A 421 4.22 23.06 -0.92
C GLU A 421 2.74 23.47 -0.88
N ALA A 422 1.84 22.54 -1.20
CA ALA A 422 0.40 22.79 -1.15
C ALA A 422 -0.09 23.13 0.27
N LYS A 423 0.34 22.36 1.28
CA LYS A 423 0.03 22.64 2.70
C LYS A 423 0.55 24.00 3.15
N THR A 424 1.77 24.37 2.76
CA THR A 424 2.41 25.64 3.13
C THR A 424 1.64 26.81 2.53
N ILE A 425 1.33 26.74 1.24
CA ILE A 425 0.53 27.76 0.55
C ILE A 425 -0.86 27.86 1.19
N ALA A 426 -1.51 26.74 1.48
CA ALA A 426 -2.82 26.74 2.12
C ALA A 426 -2.78 27.41 3.51
N SER A 427 -1.83 27.03 4.36
CA SER A 427 -1.71 27.49 5.75
C SER A 427 -1.48 28.99 5.90
N ARG A 428 -0.80 29.62 4.92
CA ARG A 428 -0.60 31.07 4.92
C ARG A 428 -1.79 31.84 4.35
N ASN A 429 -2.59 31.22 3.48
CA ASN A 429 -3.60 31.92 2.70
C ASN A 429 -5.06 31.66 3.12
N PHE A 430 -5.42 30.50 3.68
CA PHE A 430 -6.76 30.24 4.20
C PHE A 430 -6.95 30.84 5.59
N ARG A 431 -6.91 32.18 5.66
CA ARG A 431 -7.12 32.96 6.88
C ARG A 431 -8.16 34.04 6.62
N GLU A 432 -8.93 34.38 7.64
CA GLU A 432 -9.96 35.41 7.53
C GLU A 432 -9.33 36.76 7.17
N GLY A 433 -9.83 37.41 6.11
CA GLY A 433 -9.34 38.71 5.64
C GLY A 433 -8.03 38.67 4.84
N VAL A 434 -7.47 37.50 4.55
CA VAL A 434 -6.26 37.36 3.72
C VAL A 434 -6.64 37.08 2.27
N GLN A 435 -6.14 37.91 1.35
CA GLN A 435 -6.20 37.65 -0.08
C GLN A 435 -4.95 36.90 -0.51
N TRP A 436 -5.14 35.83 -1.27
CA TRP A 436 -4.03 35.06 -1.84
C TRP A 436 -3.23 35.93 -2.81
N ASP A 437 -1.91 35.87 -2.74
CA ASP A 437 -1.05 36.54 -3.74
C ASP A 437 -1.11 35.82 -5.10
N ASP A 438 -0.73 36.52 -6.17
CA ASP A 438 -0.83 36.00 -7.55
C ASP A 438 0.06 34.77 -7.77
N LYS A 439 1.22 34.70 -7.10
CA LYS A 439 2.14 33.57 -7.24
C LYS A 439 1.51 32.30 -6.69
N ASP A 440 0.86 32.40 -5.54
CA ASP A 440 0.19 31.29 -4.87
C ASP A 440 -1.07 30.85 -5.60
N ARG A 441 -1.81 31.81 -6.18
CA ARG A 441 -2.94 31.51 -7.05
C ARG A 441 -2.51 30.72 -8.28
N GLU A 442 -1.44 31.15 -8.96
CA GLU A 442 -0.93 30.46 -10.15
C GLU A 442 -0.34 29.08 -9.82
N ALA A 443 0.27 28.91 -8.64
CA ALA A 443 0.69 27.59 -8.17
C ALA A 443 -0.53 26.68 -7.90
N ALA A 444 -1.54 27.17 -7.18
CA ALA A 444 -2.72 26.40 -6.82
C ALA A 444 -3.64 26.05 -7.99
N LYS A 445 -3.61 26.84 -9.07
CA LYS A 445 -4.28 26.50 -10.35
C LYS A 445 -3.79 25.19 -10.96
N LYS A 446 -2.56 24.77 -10.63
CA LYS A 446 -1.95 23.52 -11.11
C LYS A 446 -2.00 22.40 -10.08
N TRP A 447 -2.69 22.60 -8.96
CA TRP A 447 -2.84 21.54 -7.98
C TRP A 447 -3.77 20.47 -8.49
N SER A 448 -3.31 19.25 -8.36
CA SER A 448 -4.14 18.07 -8.56
C SER A 448 -5.11 17.87 -7.39
N ARG A 449 -6.03 16.92 -7.57
CA ARG A 449 -7.08 16.61 -6.58
C ARG A 449 -6.52 16.33 -5.19
N ASP A 450 -5.50 15.49 -5.07
CA ASP A 450 -4.93 15.13 -3.77
C ASP A 450 -4.13 16.27 -3.13
N GLN A 451 -3.49 17.13 -3.95
CA GLN A 451 -2.90 18.37 -3.44
C GLN A 451 -3.96 19.31 -2.85
N TRP A 452 -5.11 19.47 -3.51
CA TRP A 452 -6.24 20.21 -2.96
C TRP A 452 -6.74 19.59 -1.66
N GLU A 453 -6.94 18.27 -1.62
CA GLU A 453 -7.39 17.57 -0.42
C GLU A 453 -6.40 17.78 0.75
N LYS A 454 -5.09 17.66 0.53
CA LYS A 454 -4.06 17.91 1.56
C LYS A 454 -4.01 19.37 2.00
N ALA A 455 -4.13 20.31 1.06
CA ALA A 455 -4.20 21.74 1.34
C ALA A 455 -5.42 22.11 2.21
N LEU A 456 -6.59 21.56 1.91
CA LEU A 456 -7.82 21.84 2.67
C LEU A 456 -7.82 21.14 4.03
N GLN A 457 -7.18 19.99 4.14
CA GLN A 457 -7.01 19.26 5.40
C GLN A 457 -6.17 20.04 6.41
N VAL A 458 -5.03 20.62 6.01
CA VAL A 458 -4.14 21.30 6.96
C VAL A 458 -4.77 22.56 7.56
N VAL A 459 -5.73 23.16 6.86
CA VAL A 459 -6.41 24.39 7.28
C VAL A 459 -7.80 24.15 7.87
N ASN A 460 -8.23 22.88 7.96
CA ASN A 460 -9.60 22.49 8.33
C ASN A 460 -10.65 23.33 7.61
N PHE A 461 -10.61 23.35 6.27
CA PHE A 461 -11.42 24.25 5.45
C PHE A 461 -12.91 24.23 5.81
N SER A 462 -13.47 23.04 6.06
CA SER A 462 -14.87 22.87 6.42
C SER A 462 -15.25 23.61 7.72
N GLU A 463 -14.35 23.69 8.71
CA GLU A 463 -14.62 24.48 9.92
C GLU A 463 -14.68 25.98 9.63
N LEU A 464 -13.84 26.46 8.71
CA LEU A 464 -13.71 27.89 8.40
C LEU A 464 -14.79 28.41 7.44
N PHE A 465 -15.22 27.56 6.50
CA PHE A 465 -16.00 27.96 5.33
C PHE A 465 -17.27 27.12 5.13
N THR A 466 -17.55 26.08 5.91
CA THR A 466 -18.79 25.31 5.79
C THR A 466 -19.74 25.62 6.95
N LYS A 467 -21.02 25.91 6.62
CA LYS A 467 -22.08 26.09 7.61
C LYS A 467 -23.31 25.26 7.24
N HIS A 468 -23.78 24.42 8.17
CA HIS A 468 -24.91 23.52 7.96
C HIS A 468 -24.73 22.60 6.73
N GLY A 469 -23.49 22.13 6.50
CA GLY A 469 -23.12 21.29 5.36
C GLY A 469 -23.04 21.99 4.00
N VAL A 470 -23.08 23.33 3.97
CA VAL A 470 -22.98 24.14 2.74
C VAL A 470 -21.73 25.02 2.79
N VAL A 471 -20.94 25.01 1.73
CA VAL A 471 -19.76 25.87 1.60
C VAL A 471 -20.20 27.31 1.35
N ASP A 472 -19.71 28.24 2.19
CA ASP A 472 -19.88 29.68 2.01
C ASP A 472 -19.01 30.17 0.86
N ARG A 473 -19.61 30.13 -0.34
CA ARG A 473 -18.96 30.53 -1.59
C ARG A 473 -18.45 31.97 -1.53
N ASP A 474 -19.23 32.90 -0.97
CA ASP A 474 -18.84 34.31 -0.99
C ASP A 474 -17.61 34.54 -0.12
N LYS A 475 -17.56 33.91 1.07
CA LYS A 475 -16.39 33.97 1.94
C LYS A 475 -15.16 33.31 1.30
N ALA A 476 -15.34 32.16 0.64
CA ALA A 476 -14.24 31.46 -0.02
C ALA A 476 -13.71 32.21 -1.26
N VAL A 477 -14.60 32.77 -2.08
CA VAL A 477 -14.26 33.55 -3.29
C VAL A 477 -13.56 34.85 -2.95
N VAL A 478 -13.92 35.52 -1.85
CA VAL A 478 -13.20 36.74 -1.40
C VAL A 478 -11.74 36.44 -1.07
N ALA A 479 -11.44 35.26 -0.51
CA ALA A 479 -10.08 34.86 -0.18
C ALA A 479 -9.26 34.46 -1.42
N MET A 480 -9.80 33.56 -2.26
CA MET A 480 -9.02 32.88 -3.31
C MET A 480 -9.36 33.34 -4.75
N GLY A 481 -10.44 34.08 -4.94
CA GLY A 481 -10.98 34.45 -6.24
C GLY A 481 -11.91 33.38 -6.84
N PRO A 482 -12.74 33.75 -7.84
CA PRO A 482 -13.75 32.85 -8.41
C PRO A 482 -13.14 31.69 -9.21
N GLU A 483 -12.11 31.95 -10.01
CA GLU A 483 -11.46 30.92 -10.83
C GLU A 483 -10.85 29.80 -9.97
N LEU A 484 -10.20 30.17 -8.87
CA LEU A 484 -9.53 29.23 -7.98
C LEU A 484 -10.54 28.45 -7.13
N PHE A 485 -11.64 29.10 -6.72
CA PHE A 485 -12.76 28.42 -6.06
C PHE A 485 -13.39 27.37 -6.98
N ASP A 486 -13.65 27.71 -8.23
CA ASP A 486 -14.24 26.78 -9.19
C ASP A 486 -13.28 25.62 -9.49
N ALA A 487 -11.97 25.87 -9.57
CA ALA A 487 -10.95 24.82 -9.68
C ALA A 487 -10.97 23.89 -8.46
N MET A 488 -10.95 24.43 -7.25
CA MET A 488 -11.04 23.65 -6.01
C MET A 488 -12.30 22.76 -5.99
N VAL A 489 -13.47 23.33 -6.26
CA VAL A 489 -14.75 22.58 -6.29
C VAL A 489 -14.75 21.51 -7.38
N LYS A 490 -14.15 21.78 -8.54
CA LYS A 490 -14.02 20.79 -9.62
C LYS A 490 -13.14 19.61 -9.22
N HIS A 491 -12.05 19.86 -8.48
CA HIS A 491 -11.06 18.84 -8.16
C HIS A 491 -11.36 18.06 -6.87
N VAL A 492 -11.98 18.69 -5.88
CA VAL A 492 -12.28 18.08 -4.57
C VAL A 492 -13.56 17.25 -4.67
N GLY A 493 -13.44 15.92 -4.59
CA GLY A 493 -14.58 15.01 -4.72
C GLY A 493 -15.67 15.17 -3.66
N ASP A 494 -15.32 15.73 -2.50
CA ASP A 494 -16.25 15.96 -1.40
C ASP A 494 -17.15 17.19 -1.61
N PHE A 495 -16.84 18.07 -2.58
CA PHE A 495 -17.62 19.28 -2.84
C PHE A 495 -18.58 19.05 -4.01
N VAL A 496 -19.87 18.91 -3.69
CA VAL A 496 -20.91 18.57 -4.66
C VAL A 496 -21.73 19.81 -5.01
N SER A 497 -21.64 20.24 -6.27
CA SER A 497 -22.42 21.36 -6.79
C SER A 497 -23.84 20.94 -7.17
N VAL A 498 -24.85 21.56 -6.57
CA VAL A 498 -26.27 21.44 -6.96
C VAL A 498 -26.79 22.84 -7.30
N GLY A 499 -26.93 23.11 -8.60
CA GLY A 499 -27.20 24.47 -9.08
C GLY A 499 -26.01 25.40 -8.78
N SER A 500 -26.26 26.50 -8.08
CA SER A 500 -25.23 27.46 -7.63
C SER A 500 -24.70 27.18 -6.22
N THR A 501 -25.23 26.17 -5.53
CA THR A 501 -24.86 25.85 -4.14
C THR A 501 -23.88 24.68 -4.12
N VAL A 502 -22.82 24.81 -3.31
CA VAL A 502 -21.82 23.77 -3.11
C VAL A 502 -22.03 23.14 -1.74
N TYR A 503 -22.29 21.82 -1.72
CA TYR A 503 -22.46 21.04 -0.51
C TYR A 503 -21.16 20.32 -0.15
N ASP A 504 -20.83 20.30 1.14
CA ASP A 504 -19.64 19.63 1.65
C ASP A 504 -20.01 18.22 2.17
N ALA A 505 -19.81 17.21 1.32
CA ALA A 505 -20.14 15.82 1.61
C ALA A 505 -19.25 15.20 2.69
N SER A 506 -18.12 15.82 3.03
CA SER A 506 -17.27 15.38 4.16
C SER A 506 -17.96 15.60 5.51
N THR A 507 -18.93 16.51 5.57
CA THR A 507 -19.72 16.78 6.78
C THR A 507 -20.97 15.91 6.84
N LYS A 508 -21.34 15.46 8.05
CA LYS A 508 -22.58 14.68 8.28
C LYS A 508 -23.82 15.40 7.73
N GLU A 509 -23.89 16.71 7.91
CA GLU A 509 -25.01 17.54 7.48
C GLU A 509 -25.09 17.67 5.96
N GLY A 510 -23.96 17.92 5.29
CA GLY A 510 -23.91 18.04 3.83
C GLY A 510 -24.24 16.72 3.15
N TYR A 511 -23.69 15.62 3.66
CA TYR A 511 -24.00 14.27 3.18
C TYR A 511 -25.50 13.95 3.30
N ASN A 512 -26.11 14.19 4.47
CA ASN A 512 -27.52 13.90 4.69
C ASN A 512 -28.41 14.68 3.72
N ARG A 513 -28.10 15.96 3.48
CA ARG A 513 -28.84 16.79 2.50
C ARG A 513 -28.70 16.25 1.08
N LEU A 514 -27.49 15.89 0.66
CA LEU A 514 -27.25 15.32 -0.67
C LEU A 514 -27.99 14.00 -0.87
N LYS A 515 -28.08 13.18 0.18
CA LYS A 515 -28.85 11.93 0.19
C LYS A 515 -30.35 12.17 0.09
N GLU A 516 -30.89 13.14 0.84
CA GLU A 516 -32.30 13.56 0.76
C GLU A 516 -32.65 14.06 -0.65
N MET A 517 -31.73 14.75 -1.31
CA MET A 517 -31.86 15.23 -2.69
C MET A 517 -31.65 14.14 -3.76
N ARG A 518 -31.24 12.92 -3.36
CA ARG A 518 -30.92 11.80 -4.26
C ARG A 518 -29.82 12.13 -5.28
N VAL A 519 -28.85 12.93 -4.86
CA VAL A 519 -27.65 13.28 -5.67
C VAL A 519 -26.53 12.25 -5.46
N LEU A 520 -26.50 11.60 -4.29
CA LEU A 520 -25.56 10.55 -3.91
C LEU A 520 -26.14 9.13 -3.99
#